data_AF-A0AA40FEV2-F1
#
_entry.id   AF-A0AA40FEV2-F1
#
_cell.length_a   1.000
_cell.length_b   1.000
_cell.length_c   1.000
_cell.angle_alpha   90.00
_cell.angle_beta   90.00
_cell.angle_gamma   90.00
#
_symmetry.space_group_name_H-M   'P 1'
#
loop_
_entity.id
_entity.type
_entity.pdbx_description
1 polymer ?
#
loop_
_entity_poly.entity_id
_entity_poly.type
_entity_poly.pdbx_seq_one_letter_code
_entity_poly.pdbx_strand_id
1 'polypeptide(L)'
;MLGPKTSCSHIVVPFLSGGAVGCTSCTILYPLHFCNTRITVDVGDNKTIKREFYGLNDCINKIYKSDGYKGFYQGLTLSMCGLSLYRSIYFGAYIVGKRGYLNNYAADSPTGSAPFFISLTIAQLAACVALTVSYPLDTISRQKMLWSGREARNYVSMRQVISTIIEKDGPVGFYRGMSANLISAVCGSLILVTYDVIKERFNQLMEPKGIC
;
A
#
# COMPACT_ATOMS: atom_id res chain seq x y z
N MET A 1 -29.98 -9.33 29.57
CA MET A 1 -29.21 -10.59 29.71
C MET A 1 -28.00 -10.54 28.77
N LEU A 2 -26.87 -10.00 29.24
CA LEU A 2 -25.60 -10.02 28.52
C LEU A 2 -24.62 -10.83 29.37
N GLY A 3 -24.37 -12.07 28.96
CA GLY A 3 -23.48 -13.01 29.65
C GLY A 3 -22.00 -12.58 29.56
N PRO A 4 -21.11 -13.30 30.28
CA PRO A 4 -19.73 -12.90 30.51
C PRO A 4 -18.95 -12.86 29.18
N LYS A 5 -18.57 -11.66 28.74
CA LYS A 5 -17.80 -11.45 27.51
C LYS A 5 -16.38 -11.96 27.70
N THR A 6 -16.04 -12.99 26.92
CA THR A 6 -14.69 -13.57 26.86
C THR A 6 -13.72 -12.57 26.23
N SER A 7 -12.55 -12.38 26.86
CA SER A 7 -11.47 -11.49 26.39
C SER A 7 -11.07 -11.74 24.92
N CYS A 8 -11.19 -12.99 24.45
CA CYS A 8 -10.96 -13.36 23.04
C CYS A 8 -12.01 -12.78 22.07
N SER A 9 -13.27 -12.61 22.46
CA SER A 9 -14.31 -12.10 21.55
C SER A 9 -14.05 -10.64 21.13
N HIS A 10 -13.48 -9.84 22.03
CA HIS A 10 -13.13 -8.44 21.75
C HIS A 10 -11.96 -8.27 20.77
N ILE A 11 -11.09 -9.27 20.62
CA ILE A 11 -9.96 -9.24 19.69
C ILE A 11 -10.34 -9.87 18.35
N VAL A 12 -11.07 -10.99 18.39
CA VAL A 12 -11.42 -11.75 17.19
C VAL A 12 -12.43 -10.99 16.32
N VAL A 13 -13.44 -10.35 16.90
CA VAL A 13 -14.49 -9.66 16.12
C VAL A 13 -13.93 -8.48 15.31
N PRO A 14 -13.15 -7.54 15.88
CA PRO A 14 -12.55 -6.45 15.10
C PRO A 14 -11.55 -6.93 14.06
N PHE A 15 -10.82 -8.01 14.35
CA PHE A 15 -9.85 -8.58 13.41
C PHE A 15 -10.55 -9.20 12.19
N LEU A 16 -11.60 -10.00 12.41
CA LEU A 16 -12.41 -10.57 11.33
C LEU A 16 -13.15 -9.48 10.54
N SER A 17 -13.74 -8.49 11.22
CA SER A 17 -14.45 -7.41 10.53
C SER A 17 -13.49 -6.54 9.71
N GLY A 18 -12.31 -6.23 10.25
CA GLY A 18 -11.28 -5.47 9.54
C GLY A 18 -10.74 -6.22 8.33
N GLY A 19 -10.47 -7.53 8.49
CA GLY A 19 -10.05 -8.40 7.40
C GLY A 19 -11.11 -8.51 6.30
N ALA A 20 -12.37 -8.73 6.67
CA ALA A 20 -13.48 -8.83 5.72
C ALA A 20 -13.65 -7.53 4.93
N VAL A 21 -13.71 -6.37 5.61
CA VAL A 21 -13.82 -5.06 4.97
C VAL A 21 -12.63 -4.79 4.03
N GLY A 22 -11.42 -5.12 4.45
CA GLY A 22 -10.21 -4.96 3.63
C GLY A 22 -10.28 -5.78 2.34
N CYS A 23 -10.63 -7.07 2.45
CA CYS A 23 -10.81 -7.95 1.29
C CYS A 23 -11.91 -7.43 0.36
N THR A 24 -13.09 -7.09 0.89
CA THR A 24 -14.22 -6.61 0.09
C THR A 24 -13.89 -5.30 -0.62
N SER A 25 -13.28 -4.34 0.08
CA SER A 25 -12.86 -3.07 -0.51
C SER A 25 -11.85 -3.29 -1.62
N CYS A 26 -10.82 -4.12 -1.38
CA CYS A 26 -9.84 -4.45 -2.41
C CYS A 26 -10.49 -5.09 -3.64
N THR A 27 -11.42 -6.05 -3.49
CA THR A 27 -12.09 -6.69 -4.63
C THR A 27 -12.91 -5.70 -5.45
N ILE A 28 -13.65 -4.80 -4.80
CA ILE A 28 -14.51 -3.82 -5.49
C ILE A 28 -13.67 -2.78 -6.23
N LEU A 29 -12.61 -2.26 -5.60
CA LEU A 29 -11.77 -1.23 -6.21
C LEU A 29 -10.69 -1.80 -7.15
N TYR A 30 -10.45 -3.12 -7.15
CA TYR A 30 -9.37 -3.73 -7.93
C TYR A 30 -9.44 -3.41 -9.43
N PRO A 31 -10.60 -3.47 -10.12
CA PRO A 31 -10.67 -3.13 -11.55
C PRO A 31 -10.28 -1.69 -11.85
N LEU A 32 -10.58 -0.75 -10.94
CA LEU A 32 -10.20 0.65 -11.09
C LEU A 32 -8.69 0.84 -10.89
N HIS A 33 -8.13 0.22 -9.83
CA HIS A 33 -6.68 0.20 -9.63
C HIS A 33 -5.96 -0.46 -10.81
N PHE A 34 -6.58 -1.50 -11.37
CA PHE A 34 -6.08 -2.21 -12.54
C PHE A 34 -5.99 -1.26 -13.75
N CYS A 35 -7.08 -0.59 -14.10
CA CYS A 35 -7.09 0.33 -15.24
C CYS A 35 -6.11 1.49 -15.04
N ASN A 36 -6.08 2.09 -13.84
CA ASN A 36 -5.18 3.18 -13.53
C ASN A 36 -3.71 2.79 -13.69
N THR A 37 -3.29 1.66 -13.14
CA THR A 37 -1.87 1.25 -13.23
C THR A 37 -1.49 0.94 -14.68
N ARG A 38 -2.40 0.38 -15.50
CA ARG A 38 -2.14 0.15 -16.94
C ARG A 38 -1.92 1.45 -17.70
N ILE A 39 -2.79 2.43 -17.49
CA ILE A 39 -2.70 3.73 -18.16
C ILE A 39 -1.45 4.50 -17.70
N THR A 40 -1.09 4.41 -16.42
CA THR A 40 0.12 5.05 -15.89
C THR A 40 1.40 4.43 -16.45
N VAL A 41 1.44 3.12 -16.65
CA VAL A 41 2.61 2.44 -17.23
C VAL A 41 2.68 2.63 -18.76
N ASP A 42 1.54 2.85 -19.41
CA ASP A 42 1.45 3.15 -20.85
C ASP A 42 1.85 4.61 -21.16
N VAL A 43 3.14 4.88 -21.05
CA VAL A 43 3.79 6.13 -21.45
C VAL A 43 4.26 6.03 -22.90
N GLY A 44 3.35 5.69 -23.82
CA GLY A 44 3.62 5.75 -25.26
C GLY A 44 3.68 7.19 -25.75
N ASP A 45 4.72 7.55 -26.51
CA ASP A 45 4.77 8.80 -27.26
C ASP A 45 4.24 8.55 -28.69
N ASN A 46 3.26 9.33 -29.15
CA ASN A 46 2.58 9.16 -30.44
C ASN A 46 3.54 9.16 -31.65
N LYS A 47 4.80 9.56 -31.46
CA LYS A 47 5.85 9.63 -32.48
C LYS A 47 6.70 8.35 -32.63
N THR A 48 6.83 7.53 -31.58
CA THR A 48 7.75 6.37 -31.58
C THR A 48 7.12 5.09 -31.04
N ILE A 49 6.19 5.16 -30.09
CA ILE A 49 5.49 4.02 -29.49
C ILE A 49 4.01 4.38 -29.37
N LYS A 50 3.15 3.80 -30.23
CA LYS A 50 1.71 4.03 -30.18
C LYS A 50 1.18 3.66 -28.79
N ARG A 51 0.44 4.57 -28.14
CA ARG A 51 -0.22 4.31 -26.85
C ARG A 51 -1.18 3.13 -27.00
N GLU A 52 -1.13 2.20 -26.06
CA GLU A 52 -2.03 1.05 -25.97
C GLU A 52 -3.44 1.49 -25.52
N PHE A 53 -3.54 2.53 -24.70
CA PHE A 53 -4.79 3.03 -24.11
C PHE A 53 -4.95 4.56 -24.25
N TYR A 54 -6.08 4.99 -24.82
CA TYR A 54 -6.41 6.42 -24.94
C TYR A 54 -7.27 6.95 -23.78
N GLY A 55 -7.75 6.06 -22.92
CA GLY A 55 -8.54 6.42 -21.74
C GLY A 55 -9.03 5.20 -20.96
N LEU A 56 -9.70 5.45 -19.84
CA LEU A 56 -10.21 4.40 -18.96
C LEU A 56 -11.25 3.50 -19.65
N ASN A 57 -12.16 4.11 -20.42
CA ASN A 57 -13.21 3.36 -21.12
C ASN A 57 -12.64 2.48 -22.26
N ASP A 58 -11.61 2.97 -22.95
CA ASP A 58 -10.88 2.21 -23.98
C ASP A 58 -10.12 1.03 -23.35
N CYS A 59 -9.48 1.26 -22.21
CA CYS A 59 -8.79 0.22 -21.42
C CYS A 59 -9.76 -0.91 -21.02
N ILE A 60 -10.90 -0.56 -20.41
CA ILE A 60 -11.91 -1.54 -19.99
C ILE A 60 -12.41 -2.35 -21.19
N ASN A 61 -12.76 -1.70 -22.30
CA ASN A 61 -13.27 -2.39 -23.48
C ASN A 61 -12.24 -3.34 -24.11
N LYS A 62 -10.96 -2.95 -24.17
CA LYS A 62 -9.89 -3.80 -24.70
C LYS A 62 -9.66 -5.02 -23.81
N ILE A 63 -9.54 -4.83 -22.49
CA ILE A 63 -9.33 -5.92 -21.54
C ILE A 63 -10.51 -6.89 -21.54
N TYR A 64 -11.74 -6.35 -21.58
CA TYR A 64 -12.94 -7.18 -21.62
C TYR A 64 -13.01 -8.04 -22.89
N LYS A 65 -12.58 -7.51 -24.04
CA LYS A 65 -12.50 -8.27 -25.29
C LYS A 65 -11.39 -9.33 -25.30
N SER A 66 -10.25 -9.06 -24.68
CA SER A 66 -9.10 -9.96 -24.71
C SER A 66 -9.15 -11.06 -23.64
N ASP A 67 -9.40 -10.69 -22.38
CA ASP A 67 -9.29 -11.60 -21.21
C ASP A 67 -10.63 -11.81 -20.48
N GLY A 68 -11.67 -11.08 -20.89
CA GLY A 68 -12.96 -11.08 -20.21
C GLY A 68 -12.88 -10.57 -18.77
N TYR A 69 -13.88 -10.96 -17.96
CA TYR A 69 -13.99 -10.51 -16.56
C TYR A 69 -12.84 -10.99 -15.66
N LYS A 70 -12.20 -12.14 -15.99
CA LYS A 70 -11.10 -12.70 -15.19
C LYS A 70 -9.79 -11.91 -15.36
N GLY A 71 -9.62 -11.21 -16.49
CA GLY A 71 -8.45 -10.36 -16.74
C GLY A 71 -8.27 -9.28 -15.68
N PHE A 72 -9.36 -8.64 -15.29
CA PHE A 72 -9.35 -7.56 -14.30
C PHE A 72 -8.85 -7.98 -12.93
N TYR A 73 -8.92 -9.27 -12.56
CA TYR A 73 -8.50 -9.78 -11.25
C TYR A 73 -7.11 -10.46 -11.26
N GLN A 74 -6.35 -10.31 -12.35
CA GLN A 74 -5.00 -10.87 -12.43
C GLN A 74 -4.02 -10.14 -11.51
N GLY A 75 -3.53 -10.85 -10.49
CA GLY A 75 -2.58 -10.30 -9.51
C GLY A 75 -3.22 -10.01 -8.14
N LEU A 76 -4.54 -10.09 -8.01
CA LEU A 76 -5.26 -9.73 -6.77
C LEU A 76 -4.68 -10.45 -5.54
N THR A 77 -4.51 -11.77 -5.60
CA THR A 77 -3.97 -12.56 -4.48
C THR A 77 -2.58 -12.11 -4.06
N LEU A 78 -1.72 -11.78 -5.03
CA LEU A 78 -0.36 -11.30 -4.76
C LEU A 78 -0.38 -9.91 -4.14
N SER A 79 -1.23 -9.01 -4.64
CA SER A 79 -1.45 -7.69 -4.04
C SER A 79 -1.96 -7.79 -2.60
N MET A 80 -2.88 -8.72 -2.31
CA MET A 80 -3.38 -8.93 -0.95
C MET A 80 -2.30 -9.44 -0.02
N CYS A 81 -1.49 -10.41 -0.47
CA CYS A 81 -0.34 -10.91 0.30
C CYS A 81 0.72 -9.81 0.52
N GLY A 82 1.07 -9.05 -0.52
CA GLY A 82 2.04 -7.96 -0.44
C GLY A 82 1.61 -6.86 0.54
N LEU A 83 0.35 -6.43 0.47
CA LEU A 83 -0.21 -5.45 1.40
C LEU A 83 -0.22 -5.98 2.84
N SER A 84 -0.61 -7.24 3.03
CA SER A 84 -0.64 -7.87 4.36
C SER A 84 0.76 -7.96 4.97
N LEU A 85 1.75 -8.34 4.17
CA LEU A 85 3.15 -8.40 4.59
C LEU A 85 3.69 -7.01 4.96
N TYR A 86 3.45 -6.02 4.10
CA TYR A 86 3.85 -4.63 4.36
C TYR A 86 3.28 -4.11 5.67
N ARG A 87 1.96 -4.28 5.90
CA ARG A 87 1.30 -3.83 7.13
C ARG A 87 1.82 -4.56 8.37
N SER A 88 2.05 -5.87 8.27
CA SER A 88 2.54 -6.67 9.39
C SER A 88 3.93 -6.21 9.83
N ILE A 89 4.85 -6.04 8.88
CA ILE A 89 6.22 -5.58 9.17
C ILE A 89 6.21 -4.14 9.68
N TYR A 90 5.41 -3.27 9.06
CA TYR A 90 5.29 -1.88 9.48
C TYR A 90 4.83 -1.76 10.94
N PHE A 91 3.73 -2.41 11.32
CA PHE A 91 3.22 -2.35 12.69
C PHE A 91 4.18 -3.03 13.68
N GLY A 92 4.79 -4.16 13.31
CA GLY A 92 5.78 -4.85 14.14
C GLY A 92 6.99 -3.96 14.43
N ALA A 93 7.60 -3.40 13.40
CA ALA A 93 8.75 -2.49 13.53
C ALA A 93 8.38 -1.21 14.29
N TYR A 94 7.18 -0.66 14.07
CA TYR A 94 6.69 0.50 14.80
C TYR A 94 6.50 0.23 16.30
N ILE A 95 5.90 -0.91 16.68
CA ILE A 95 5.73 -1.29 18.09
C ILE A 95 7.09 -1.49 18.77
N VAL A 96 8.02 -2.19 18.12
CA VAL A 96 9.37 -2.40 18.65
C VAL A 96 10.10 -1.07 18.82
N GLY A 97 10.05 -0.19 17.82
CA GLY A 97 10.68 1.12 17.88
C GLY A 97 10.09 2.00 18.97
N LYS A 98 8.77 2.06 19.10
CA LYS A 98 8.09 2.83 20.14
C LYS A 98 8.36 2.28 21.55
N ARG A 99 8.34 0.95 21.72
CA ARG A 99 8.63 0.30 23.01
C ARG A 99 10.09 0.47 23.42
N GLY A 100 11.02 0.40 22.47
CA GLY A 100 12.43 0.69 22.68
C GLY A 100 12.66 2.15 23.12
N TYR A 101 11.98 3.11 22.49
CA TYR A 101 12.06 4.51 22.88
C TYR A 101 11.51 4.73 24.31
N LEU A 102 10.30 4.22 24.59
CA LEU A 102 9.68 4.35 25.91
C LEU A 102 10.56 3.73 27.01
N ASN A 103 11.13 2.54 26.81
CA ASN A 103 11.97 1.91 27.84
C ASN A 103 13.25 2.70 28.18
N ASN A 104 13.80 3.46 27.23
CA ASN A 104 15.03 4.24 27.45
C ASN A 104 14.76 5.69 27.91
N TYR A 105 13.57 6.25 27.63
CA TYR A 105 13.22 7.66 27.89
C TYR A 105 11.99 7.86 28.82
N ALA A 106 11.37 6.79 29.33
CA ALA A 106 10.19 6.86 30.21
C ALA A 106 10.45 7.48 31.59
N ALA A 107 11.70 7.77 31.96
CA ALA A 107 12.02 8.38 33.25
C ALA A 107 11.72 9.89 33.32
N ASP A 108 11.57 10.59 32.19
CA ASP A 108 11.64 12.07 32.16
C ASP A 108 10.50 12.77 31.39
N SER A 109 9.43 12.06 31.01
CA SER A 109 8.32 12.65 30.23
C SER A 109 6.98 12.61 31.00
N PRO A 110 6.42 13.78 31.40
CA PRO A 110 5.17 13.86 32.18
C PRO A 110 3.89 13.50 31.40
N THR A 111 3.98 13.10 30.13
CA THR A 111 2.83 12.83 29.25
C THR A 111 2.84 11.43 28.59
N GLY A 112 3.78 10.55 28.93
CA GLY A 112 3.76 9.14 28.48
C GLY A 112 3.74 8.91 26.95
N SER A 113 4.09 9.93 26.16
CA SER A 113 3.99 9.93 24.70
C SER A 113 5.28 10.47 24.09
N ALA A 114 5.83 9.77 23.08
CA ALA A 114 7.01 10.22 22.36
C ALA A 114 6.72 11.52 21.61
N PRO A 115 7.65 12.49 21.58
CA PRO A 115 7.47 13.71 20.79
C PRO A 115 7.26 13.34 19.33
N PHE A 116 6.42 14.13 18.65
CA PHE A 116 5.92 13.86 17.31
C PHE A 116 7.04 13.51 16.31
N PHE A 117 8.13 14.28 16.30
CA PHE A 117 9.28 14.05 15.41
C PHE A 117 9.96 12.70 15.62
N ILE A 118 10.02 12.18 16.84
CA ILE A 118 10.62 10.87 17.13
C ILE A 118 9.71 9.74 16.66
N SER A 119 8.39 9.89 16.87
CA SER A 119 7.42 8.93 16.34
C SER A 119 7.44 8.87 14.82
N LEU A 120 7.68 10.01 14.16
CA LEU A 120 7.83 10.08 12.70
C LEU A 120 9.09 9.37 12.21
N THR A 121 10.25 9.61 12.82
CA THR A 121 11.50 8.97 12.38
C THR A 121 11.43 7.45 12.54
N ILE A 122 10.88 6.96 13.66
CA ILE A 122 10.63 5.53 13.88
C ILE A 122 9.66 4.99 12.81
N ALA A 123 8.57 5.71 12.51
CA ALA A 123 7.61 5.31 11.51
C ALA A 123 8.20 5.27 10.09
N GLN A 124 9.07 6.22 9.72
CA GLN A 124 9.72 6.25 8.41
C GLN A 124 10.73 5.11 8.26
N LEU A 125 11.54 4.84 9.29
CA LEU A 125 12.46 3.70 9.27
C LEU A 125 11.71 2.38 9.17
N ALA A 126 10.63 2.22 9.94
CA ALA A 126 9.75 1.06 9.85
C ALA A 126 9.13 0.90 8.46
N ALA A 127 8.69 2.01 7.84
CA ALA A 127 8.16 2.02 6.48
C ALA A 127 9.21 1.60 5.45
N CYS A 128 10.44 2.13 5.51
CA CYS A 128 11.52 1.78 4.59
C CYS A 128 11.87 0.28 4.65
N VAL A 129 11.97 -0.27 5.86
CA VAL A 129 12.23 -1.71 6.08
C VAL A 129 11.08 -2.55 5.52
N ALA A 130 9.83 -2.19 5.85
CA ALA A 130 8.66 -2.90 5.35
C ALA A 130 8.54 -2.85 3.81
N LEU A 131 8.84 -1.68 3.21
CA LEU A 131 8.84 -1.49 1.76
C LEU A 131 9.85 -2.42 1.11
N THR A 132 11.08 -2.46 1.64
CA THR A 132 12.18 -3.25 1.06
C THR A 132 11.85 -4.74 1.04
N VAL A 133 11.28 -5.26 2.14
CA VAL A 133 10.92 -6.68 2.26
C VAL A 133 9.72 -7.05 1.39
N SER A 134 8.74 -6.14 1.26
CA SER A 134 7.49 -6.42 0.53
C SER A 134 7.59 -6.13 -0.97
N TYR A 135 8.58 -5.34 -1.39
CA TYR A 135 8.80 -4.91 -2.76
C TYR A 135 8.79 -6.03 -3.82
N PRO A 136 9.46 -7.19 -3.64
CA PRO A 136 9.43 -8.25 -4.65
C PRO A 136 8.02 -8.80 -4.91
N LEU A 137 7.17 -8.93 -3.88
CA LEU A 137 5.80 -9.39 -4.05
C LEU A 137 4.95 -8.36 -4.80
N ASP A 138 5.12 -7.08 -4.46
CA ASP A 138 4.44 -5.98 -5.15
C ASP A 138 4.84 -5.92 -6.63
N THR A 139 6.13 -6.09 -6.93
CA THR A 139 6.64 -6.14 -8.31
C THR A 139 6.04 -7.31 -9.08
N ILE A 140 5.99 -8.52 -8.51
CA ILE A 140 5.40 -9.69 -9.18
C ILE A 140 3.90 -9.47 -9.43
N SER A 141 3.19 -8.90 -8.46
CA SER A 141 1.77 -8.58 -8.61
C SER A 141 1.53 -7.60 -9.76
N ARG A 142 2.26 -6.48 -9.77
CA ARG A 142 2.18 -5.46 -10.82
C ARG A 142 2.54 -6.01 -12.18
N GLN A 143 3.63 -6.78 -12.27
CA GLN A 143 4.03 -7.42 -13.52
C GLN A 143 2.91 -8.33 -14.03
N LYS A 144 2.38 -9.23 -13.20
CA LYS A 144 1.25 -10.11 -13.56
C LYS A 144 0.05 -9.30 -14.08
N MET A 145 -0.23 -8.15 -13.48
CA MET A 145 -1.28 -7.23 -13.90
C MET A 145 -1.03 -6.61 -15.30
N LEU A 146 0.23 -6.33 -15.63
CA LEU A 146 0.67 -5.79 -16.92
C LEU A 146 0.68 -6.82 -18.06
N TRP A 147 0.60 -8.12 -17.75
CA TRP A 147 0.53 -9.17 -18.76
C TRP A 147 -0.88 -9.39 -19.33
N SER A 148 -1.92 -9.05 -18.57
CA SER A 148 -3.31 -9.16 -19.01
C SER A 148 -3.57 -8.32 -20.27
N GLY A 149 -4.36 -8.81 -21.22
CA GLY A 149 -4.73 -8.08 -22.44
C GLY A 149 -3.66 -7.95 -23.54
N ARG A 150 -2.49 -8.57 -23.38
CA ARG A 150 -1.55 -8.76 -24.49
C ARG A 150 -1.92 -10.05 -25.24
N GLU A 151 -2.18 -9.93 -26.54
CA GLU A 151 -2.75 -10.95 -27.44
C GLU A 151 -2.04 -12.33 -27.49
N ALA A 152 -0.92 -12.53 -26.80
CA ALA A 152 -0.05 -13.70 -26.97
C ALA A 152 0.01 -14.69 -25.79
N ARG A 153 -0.67 -14.48 -24.64
CA ARG A 153 -0.64 -15.51 -23.59
C ARG A 153 -1.86 -15.51 -22.66
N ASN A 154 -2.55 -16.64 -22.68
CA ASN A 154 -3.45 -17.09 -21.62
C ASN A 154 -2.83 -16.88 -20.22
N TYR A 155 -3.71 -16.62 -19.24
CA TYR A 155 -3.46 -16.52 -17.79
C TYR A 155 -2.04 -16.91 -17.36
N VAL A 156 -1.21 -15.90 -17.08
CA VAL A 156 0.20 -16.13 -16.77
C VAL A 156 0.35 -16.65 -15.35
N SER A 157 1.02 -17.79 -15.21
CA SER A 157 1.33 -18.36 -13.91
C SER A 157 2.38 -17.51 -13.19
N MET A 158 2.30 -17.44 -11.86
CA MET A 158 3.26 -16.68 -11.03
C MET A 158 4.71 -17.08 -11.31
N ARG A 159 4.96 -18.40 -11.47
CA ARG A 159 6.29 -18.94 -11.77
C ARG A 159 6.84 -18.44 -13.12
N GLN A 160 5.98 -18.28 -14.12
CA GLN A 160 6.37 -17.78 -15.43
C GLN A 160 6.76 -16.30 -15.37
N VAL A 161 6.01 -15.50 -14.59
CA VAL A 161 6.36 -14.09 -14.36
C VAL A 161 7.72 -13.97 -13.68
N ILE A 162 7.96 -14.78 -12.63
CA ILE A 162 9.25 -14.80 -11.93
C ILE A 162 10.40 -15.20 -12.85
N SER A 163 10.25 -16.29 -13.62
CA SER A 163 11.28 -16.73 -14.59
C SER A 163 11.57 -15.63 -15.61
N THR A 164 10.53 -14.99 -16.13
CA THR A 164 10.68 -13.95 -17.15
C THR A 164 11.39 -12.71 -16.60
N ILE A 165 11.15 -12.34 -15.33
CA ILE A 165 11.86 -11.23 -14.69
C ILE A 165 13.34 -11.57 -14.52
N ILE A 166 13.64 -12.77 -14.03
CA ILE A 166 15.02 -13.21 -13.82
C ILE A 166 15.79 -13.27 -15.14
N GLU A 167 15.16 -13.78 -16.21
CA GLU A 167 15.78 -13.90 -17.53
C GLU A 167 16.02 -12.54 -18.20
N LYS A 168 15.12 -11.56 -18.02
CA LYS A 168 15.21 -10.26 -18.70
C LYS A 168 15.98 -9.19 -17.95
N ASP A 169 15.69 -9.03 -16.66
CA ASP A 169 16.20 -7.94 -15.82
C ASP A 169 17.11 -8.44 -14.68
N GLY A 170 17.24 -9.76 -14.52
CA GLY A 170 17.98 -10.36 -13.41
C GLY A 170 17.31 -10.14 -12.04
N PRO A 171 18.03 -10.43 -10.95
CA PRO A 171 17.52 -10.26 -9.58
C PRO A 171 17.30 -8.79 -9.19
N VAL A 172 17.99 -7.85 -9.86
CA VAL A 172 17.82 -6.40 -9.64
C VAL A 172 16.47 -5.92 -10.17
N GLY A 173 15.91 -6.60 -11.17
CA GLY A 173 14.60 -6.30 -11.75
C GLY A 173 13.47 -6.25 -10.71
N PHE A 174 13.55 -7.05 -9.65
CA PHE A 174 12.55 -7.06 -8.57
C PHE A 174 12.49 -5.73 -7.80
N TYR A 175 13.59 -4.99 -7.71
CA TYR A 175 13.72 -3.73 -6.96
C TYR A 175 13.65 -2.48 -7.83
N ARG A 176 13.28 -2.64 -9.11
CA ARG A 176 13.17 -1.52 -10.05
C ARG A 176 12.06 -0.56 -9.61
N GLY A 177 12.40 0.72 -9.43
CA GLY A 177 11.49 1.77 -8.97
C GLY A 177 11.42 1.97 -7.45
N MET A 178 12.23 1.25 -6.65
CA MET A 178 12.19 1.35 -5.19
C MET A 178 12.49 2.77 -4.69
N SER A 179 13.42 3.49 -5.33
CA SER A 179 13.74 4.88 -4.98
C SER A 179 12.54 5.82 -5.13
N ALA A 180 11.77 5.70 -6.22
CA ALA A 180 10.56 6.47 -6.42
C ALA A 180 9.50 6.14 -5.35
N ASN A 181 9.40 4.88 -4.96
CA ASN A 181 8.48 4.46 -3.90
C ASN A 181 8.90 4.99 -2.52
N LEU A 182 10.20 5.05 -2.23
CA LEU A 182 10.74 5.63 -1.00
C LEU A 182 10.51 7.15 -0.94
N ILE A 183 10.74 7.87 -2.05
CA ILE A 183 10.47 9.31 -2.13
C ILE A 183 8.98 9.58 -1.88
N SER A 184 8.10 8.79 -2.51
CA SER A 184 6.65 8.90 -2.32
C SER A 184 6.24 8.67 -0.86
N ALA A 185 6.86 7.72 -0.17
CA ALA A 185 6.61 7.46 1.26
C ALA A 185 6.97 8.69 2.12
N VAL A 186 8.10 9.34 1.85
CA VAL A 186 8.50 10.58 2.54
C VAL A 186 7.52 11.71 2.25
N CYS A 187 7.11 11.90 0.99
CA CYS A 187 6.12 12.92 0.63
C CYS A 187 4.77 12.71 1.34
N GLY A 188 4.30 11.46 1.42
CA GLY A 188 3.07 11.13 2.13
C GLY A 188 3.13 11.48 3.62
N SER A 189 4.29 11.31 4.24
CA SER A 189 4.50 11.70 5.64
C SER A 189 4.44 13.22 5.82
N LEU A 190 5.02 13.99 4.90
CA LEU A 190 5.04 15.46 4.97
C LEU A 190 3.63 16.05 4.86
N ILE A 191 2.77 15.44 4.04
CA ILE A 191 1.36 15.81 3.91
C ILE A 191 0.62 15.60 5.24
N LEU A 192 0.85 14.46 5.91
CA LEU A 192 0.23 14.18 7.21
C LEU A 192 0.69 15.18 8.28
N VAL A 193 2.00 15.46 8.34
CA VAL A 193 2.56 16.44 9.26
C VAL A 193 1.96 17.83 9.04
N THR A 194 1.87 18.24 7.78
CA THR A 194 1.31 19.54 7.42
C THR A 194 -0.17 19.63 7.83
N TYR A 195 -0.93 18.56 7.60
CA TYR A 195 -2.33 18.48 8.04
C TYR A 195 -2.47 18.59 9.57
N ASP A 196 -1.64 17.89 10.33
CA ASP A 196 -1.68 17.92 11.80
C ASP A 196 -1.39 19.32 12.34
N VAL A 197 -0.38 20.01 11.80
CA VAL A 197 -0.05 21.39 12.18
C VAL A 197 -1.20 22.35 11.85
N ILE A 198 -1.78 22.25 10.66
CA ILE A 198 -2.92 23.09 10.25
C ILE A 198 -4.11 22.83 11.18
N LYS A 199 -4.41 21.57 11.46
CA LYS A 199 -5.51 21.17 12.33
C LYS A 199 -5.32 21.66 13.77
N GLU A 200 -4.11 21.57 14.31
CA GLU A 200 -3.80 22.08 15.65
C GLU A 200 -3.99 23.60 15.73
N ARG A 201 -3.51 24.34 14.72
CA ARG A 201 -3.73 25.79 14.62
C ARG A 201 -5.20 26.15 14.44
N PHE A 202 -5.95 25.39 13.65
CA PHE A 202 -7.37 25.59 13.47
C PHE A 202 -8.15 25.34 14.77
N ASN A 203 -7.84 24.26 15.50
CA ASN A 203 -8.45 23.97 16.79
C ASN A 203 -8.16 25.05 17.84
N GLN A 204 -6.93 25.57 17.88
CA GLN A 204 -6.56 26.70 18.76
C GLN A 204 -7.34 27.99 18.45
N LEU A 205 -7.80 28.18 17.21
CA LEU A 205 -8.63 29.33 16.81
C LEU A 205 -10.12 29.10 17.11
N MET A 206 -10.56 27.83 17.10
CA MET A 206 -11.96 27.43 17.33
C MET A 206 -12.32 27.26 18.81
N GLU A 207 -11.35 27.10 19.71
CA GLU A 207 -11.57 27.35 21.13
C GLU A 207 -11.45 28.87 21.38
N PRO A 208 -12.55 29.64 21.45
CA PRO A 208 -12.46 30.98 21.99
C PRO A 208 -11.93 30.80 23.40
N LYS A 209 -10.81 31.45 23.73
CA LYS A 209 -10.38 31.62 25.12
C LYS A 209 -11.60 32.06 25.90
N GLY A 210 -12.12 31.14 26.72
CA GLY A 210 -13.11 31.47 27.74
C GLY A 210 -12.46 32.50 28.65
N ILE A 211 -12.78 33.77 28.40
CA ILE A 211 -12.64 34.83 29.39
C ILE A 211 -13.72 34.51 30.42
N CYS A 212 -13.31 33.87 31.52
CA CYS A 212 -13.88 33.99 32.86
C CYS A 212 -12.83 33.48 33.86
#